data_AF-A0A7C3IJ86-F1
#
_entry.id   AF-A0A7C3IJ86-F1
#
_cell.length_a   1.000
_cell.length_b   1.000
_cell.length_c   1.000
_cell.angle_alpha   90.00
_cell.angle_beta   90.00
_cell.angle_gamma   90.00
#
_symmetry.space_group_name_H-M   'P 1'
#
loop_
_entity.id
_entity.type
_entity.pdbx_description
1 polymer ?
#
loop_
_entity_poly.entity_id
_entity_poly.type
_entity_poly.pdbx_seq_one_letter_code
_entity_poly.pdbx_strand_id
1 'polypeptide(L)'
;MWNYFAPKEITWYQWRLDGGRAFLRKNGDEWRLAFFPGTYMDMVPDSGGPEPVDQPGSAAVSFAVGTGKKVALRPHFANRPYLITVRNEIRLLPGAEARFTVALPPLLRFELEDGTVLAEKQLFNLSPTWFGDKESGDLCLSLPLMLDPQCKGEVETLEATDGNTGVDNLSRVSECKALIHCDIKVRNSTKNELDLKRIAIFTDLMNIYEQDGLLLSDTVLIDTTAEGGLRMSVDEGSHRNRKKVHAGNRSGLSELLVRRGMKFLKVITGM
;
A
#
# COMPACT_ATOMS: atom_id res chain seq x y z
N MET A 1 -9.37 15.47 -0.79
CA MET A 1 -8.86 14.54 0.24
C MET A 1 -7.44 14.87 0.69
N TRP A 2 -6.45 14.83 -0.21
CA TRP A 2 -5.02 14.85 0.15
C TRP A 2 -4.31 16.21 0.11
N ASN A 3 -5.05 17.29 -0.15
CA ASN A 3 -4.47 18.63 -0.28
C ASN A 3 -4.39 19.34 1.07
N TYR A 4 -3.44 20.27 1.18
CA TYR A 4 -3.38 21.19 2.31
C TYR A 4 -4.63 22.06 2.39
N PHE A 5 -5.18 22.22 3.58
CA PHE A 5 -6.24 23.18 3.88
C PHE A 5 -5.99 23.86 5.21
N ALA A 6 -6.59 25.02 5.43
CA ALA A 6 -6.57 25.73 6.71
C ALA A 6 -7.84 25.37 7.49
N PRO A 7 -7.78 24.56 8.56
CA PRO A 7 -8.95 24.23 9.36
C PRO A 7 -9.43 25.47 10.13
N LYS A 8 -10.74 25.55 10.34
CA LYS A 8 -11.29 26.51 11.31
C LYS A 8 -10.87 26.12 12.71
N GLU A 9 -10.51 27.11 13.50
CA GLU A 9 -10.20 26.91 14.93
C GLU A 9 -11.36 26.23 15.65
N ILE A 10 -11.03 25.37 16.61
CA ILE A 10 -11.95 24.71 17.54
C ILE A 10 -12.93 23.73 16.83
N THR A 11 -12.83 23.57 15.50
CA THR A 11 -13.66 22.67 14.70
C THR A 11 -12.95 21.33 14.44
N TRP A 12 -13.65 20.21 14.62
CA TRP A 12 -13.15 18.91 14.20
C TRP A 12 -13.42 18.67 12.72
N TYR A 13 -12.46 18.06 12.04
CA TYR A 13 -12.55 17.59 10.67
C TYR A 13 -12.31 16.09 10.61
N GLN A 14 -13.05 15.40 9.74
CA GLN A 14 -12.97 13.97 9.50
C GLN A 14 -12.53 13.66 8.07
N TRP A 15 -11.72 12.63 7.94
CA TRP A 15 -11.50 11.90 6.69
C TRP A 15 -12.12 10.51 6.82
N ARG A 16 -12.93 10.14 5.83
CA ARG A 16 -13.35 8.75 5.61
C ARG A 16 -12.33 8.07 4.72
N LEU A 17 -11.91 6.87 5.08
CA LEU A 17 -10.73 6.22 4.53
C LEU A 17 -11.00 4.73 4.30
N ASP A 18 -12.05 4.46 3.55
CA ASP A 18 -12.52 3.13 3.16
C ASP A 18 -12.71 2.15 4.32
N GLY A 19 -13.50 2.56 5.32
CA GLY A 19 -13.73 1.82 6.57
C GLY A 19 -12.86 2.28 7.76
N GLY A 20 -11.75 2.97 7.52
CA GLY A 20 -11.02 3.70 8.56
C GLY A 20 -11.47 5.17 8.66
N ARG A 21 -11.07 5.86 9.74
CA ARG A 21 -11.25 7.31 9.92
C ARG A 21 -10.01 7.99 10.49
N ALA A 22 -9.81 9.25 10.11
CA ALA A 22 -8.84 10.14 10.73
C ALA A 22 -9.51 11.47 11.08
N PHE A 23 -9.07 12.08 12.17
CA PHE A 23 -9.66 13.29 12.71
C PHE A 23 -8.60 14.32 13.06
N LEU A 24 -8.96 15.59 12.92
CA LEU A 24 -8.10 16.72 13.22
C LEU A 24 -8.91 17.87 13.82
N ARG A 25 -8.36 18.54 14.83
CA ARG A 25 -8.84 19.84 15.31
C ARG A 25 -7.65 20.74 15.63
N LYS A 26 -7.77 22.01 15.24
CA LYS A 26 -6.79 23.05 15.55
C LYS A 26 -7.31 23.99 16.64
N ASN A 27 -6.42 24.46 17.51
CA ASN A 27 -6.68 25.52 18.49
C ASN A 27 -5.41 26.37 18.70
N GLY A 28 -5.23 27.43 17.92
CA GLY A 28 -3.99 28.21 17.90
C GLY A 28 -2.83 27.35 17.38
N ASP A 29 -1.81 27.11 18.19
CA ASP A 29 -0.70 26.22 17.83
C ASP A 29 -0.95 24.76 18.24
N GLU A 30 -2.08 24.47 18.87
CA GLU A 30 -2.43 23.13 19.31
C GLU A 30 -3.13 22.33 18.21
N TRP A 31 -2.67 21.11 18.00
CA TRP A 31 -3.23 20.15 17.07
C TRP A 31 -3.68 18.90 17.82
N ARG A 32 -4.98 18.60 17.73
CA ARG A 32 -5.56 17.36 18.25
C ARG A 32 -5.85 16.42 17.09
N LEU A 33 -5.40 15.19 17.22
CA LEU A 33 -5.36 14.20 16.15
C LEU A 33 -5.98 12.92 16.68
N ALA A 34 -6.76 12.22 15.87
CA ALA A 34 -7.22 10.89 16.23
C ALA A 34 -7.29 10.00 15.00
N PHE A 35 -7.07 8.71 15.20
CA PHE A 35 -7.23 7.69 14.17
C PHE A 35 -8.17 6.63 14.70
N PHE A 36 -9.15 6.25 13.90
CA PHE A 36 -10.01 5.10 14.13
C PHE A 36 -9.65 4.05 13.08
N PRO A 37 -8.85 3.03 13.44
CA PRO A 37 -8.39 2.05 12.47
C PRO A 37 -9.55 1.19 11.98
N GLY A 38 -9.52 0.86 10.69
CA GLY A 38 -10.43 -0.11 10.09
C GLY A 38 -9.83 -1.51 10.09
N THR A 39 -10.68 -2.51 9.81
CA THR A 39 -10.22 -3.86 9.46
C THR A 39 -10.10 -3.94 7.94
N TYR A 40 -8.99 -4.49 7.45
CA TYR A 40 -8.75 -4.61 6.01
C TYR A 40 -9.81 -5.50 5.32
N MET A 41 -10.34 -6.51 5.99
CA MET A 41 -11.41 -7.35 5.42
C MET A 41 -12.80 -6.69 5.40
N ASP A 42 -13.00 -5.65 6.21
CA ASP A 42 -14.30 -4.98 6.38
C ASP A 42 -14.35 -3.63 5.65
N MET A 43 -13.53 -3.45 4.61
CA MET A 43 -13.42 -2.17 3.89
C MET A 43 -14.72 -1.80 3.20
N VAL A 44 -15.07 -0.51 3.27
CA VAL A 44 -16.28 0.06 2.65
C VAL A 44 -15.82 1.22 1.78
N PRO A 45 -16.13 1.29 0.47
CA PRO A 45 -15.63 2.34 -0.42
C PRO A 45 -16.32 3.69 -0.16
N ASP A 46 -16.01 4.31 0.97
CA ASP A 46 -16.68 5.51 1.50
C ASP A 46 -15.74 6.71 1.64
N SER A 47 -14.54 6.60 1.08
CA SER A 47 -13.47 7.58 1.25
C SER A 47 -13.85 8.99 0.82
N GLY A 48 -13.45 9.98 1.64
CA GLY A 48 -13.91 11.36 1.53
C GLY A 48 -13.25 12.30 2.54
N GLY A 49 -13.51 13.60 2.36
CA GLY A 49 -13.09 14.65 3.30
C GLY A 49 -11.93 15.54 2.81
N PRO A 50 -11.47 16.47 3.67
CA PRO A 50 -11.95 16.72 5.03
C PRO A 50 -13.39 17.27 5.09
N GLU A 51 -14.19 16.79 6.03
CA GLU A 51 -15.54 17.29 6.33
C GLU A 51 -15.67 17.68 7.82
N PRO A 52 -16.36 18.78 8.19
CA PRO A 52 -16.53 19.16 9.57
C PRO A 52 -17.42 18.17 10.32
N VAL A 53 -17.06 17.86 11.57
CA VAL A 53 -17.80 16.98 12.49
C VAL A 53 -17.78 17.54 13.90
N ASP A 54 -18.67 17.08 14.79
CA ASP A 54 -18.73 17.60 16.16
C ASP A 54 -17.58 17.07 17.03
N GLN A 55 -17.27 15.77 16.93
CA GLN A 55 -16.25 15.11 17.74
C GLN A 55 -15.79 13.78 17.12
N PRO A 56 -14.57 13.28 17.44
CA PRO A 56 -14.01 12.03 16.91
C PRO A 56 -14.60 10.75 17.53
N GLY A 57 -15.74 10.84 18.22
CA GLY A 57 -16.37 9.72 18.92
C GLY A 57 -15.47 9.14 20.02
N SER A 58 -15.27 7.82 20.02
CA SER A 58 -14.46 7.08 20.99
C SER A 58 -12.98 6.96 20.61
N ALA A 59 -12.54 7.58 19.50
CA ALA A 59 -11.15 7.49 19.07
C ALA A 59 -10.20 8.15 20.08
N ALA A 60 -9.08 7.49 20.37
CA ALA A 60 -8.04 8.04 21.23
C ALA A 60 -7.43 9.30 20.57
N VAL A 61 -7.42 10.40 21.30
CA VAL A 61 -6.91 11.69 20.82
C VAL A 61 -5.45 11.85 21.25
N SER A 62 -4.56 12.09 20.29
CA SER A 62 -3.21 12.58 20.51
C SER A 62 -3.12 14.09 20.33
N PHE A 63 -2.03 14.66 20.83
CA PHE A 63 -1.79 16.10 20.89
C PHE A 63 -0.40 16.44 20.35
N ALA A 64 -0.32 17.45 19.50
CA ALA A 64 0.92 18.03 18.99
C ALA A 64 0.84 19.56 19.05
N VAL A 65 1.99 20.23 19.12
CA VAL A 65 2.08 21.71 19.11
C VAL A 65 2.94 22.14 17.94
N GLY A 66 2.45 23.08 17.13
CA GLY A 66 3.17 23.61 15.98
C GLY A 66 2.47 24.82 15.36
N THR A 67 3.25 25.75 14.82
CA THR A 67 2.79 27.05 14.32
C THR A 67 2.23 27.03 12.89
N GLY A 68 2.19 25.86 12.26
CA GLY A 68 1.67 25.69 10.89
C GLY A 68 0.24 26.20 10.76
N LYS A 69 -0.13 26.70 9.59
CA LYS A 69 -1.48 27.22 9.33
C LYS A 69 -2.33 26.24 8.55
N LYS A 70 -1.69 25.40 7.76
CA LYS A 70 -2.33 24.42 6.91
C LYS A 70 -1.88 23.02 7.28
N VAL A 71 -2.69 22.06 6.87
CA VAL A 71 -2.46 20.67 7.20
C VAL A 71 -2.99 19.81 6.07
N ALA A 72 -2.31 18.71 5.79
CA ALA A 72 -2.78 17.68 4.88
C ALA A 72 -2.73 16.33 5.59
N LEU A 73 -3.69 15.47 5.25
CA LEU A 73 -3.55 14.03 5.46
C LEU A 73 -2.87 13.46 4.21
N ARG A 74 -1.75 12.77 4.37
CA ARG A 74 -0.94 12.23 3.27
C ARG A 74 -0.83 10.71 3.35
N PRO A 75 -1.05 9.99 2.23
CA PRO A 75 -0.77 8.57 2.15
C PRO A 75 0.72 8.33 1.92
N HIS A 76 1.26 7.37 2.65
CA HIS A 76 2.62 6.86 2.55
C HIS A 76 2.54 5.32 2.52
N PHE A 77 3.60 4.68 2.06
CA PHE A 77 3.75 3.24 2.31
C PHE A 77 4.15 2.98 3.75
N ALA A 78 3.82 1.79 4.25
CA ALA A 78 4.40 1.32 5.50
C ALA A 78 5.93 1.24 5.41
N ASN A 79 6.59 1.36 6.56
CA ASN A 79 8.03 1.18 6.70
C ASN A 79 8.50 -0.29 6.64
N ARG A 80 7.60 -1.20 6.29
CA ARG A 80 7.82 -2.64 6.17
C ARG A 80 7.21 -3.15 4.87
N PRO A 81 7.81 -4.16 4.23
CA PRO A 81 7.24 -4.76 3.03
C PRO A 81 5.89 -5.41 3.30
N TYR A 82 5.05 -5.48 2.29
CA TYR A 82 3.79 -6.23 2.37
C TYR A 82 4.01 -7.66 1.85
N LEU A 83 3.63 -8.66 2.64
CA LEU A 83 3.64 -10.06 2.22
C LEU A 83 2.22 -10.49 1.86
N ILE A 84 2.05 -11.04 0.65
CA ILE A 84 0.76 -11.46 0.13
C ILE A 84 0.86 -12.90 -0.36
N THR A 85 -0.19 -13.68 -0.12
CA THR A 85 -0.33 -15.04 -0.63
C THR A 85 -0.90 -15.02 -2.04
N VAL A 86 -0.44 -15.92 -2.88
CA VAL A 86 -0.94 -16.13 -4.24
C VAL A 86 -1.88 -17.33 -4.23
N ARG A 87 -3.08 -17.19 -4.80
CA ARG A 87 -4.08 -18.24 -4.86
C ARG A 87 -3.58 -19.40 -5.74
N ASN A 88 -3.96 -20.62 -5.38
CA ASN A 88 -3.78 -21.84 -6.19
C ASN A 88 -2.34 -22.19 -6.57
N GLU A 89 -1.33 -21.65 -5.87
CA GLU A 89 0.10 -21.91 -6.12
C GLU A 89 0.46 -21.84 -7.62
N ILE A 90 0.59 -20.62 -8.15
CA ILE A 90 0.77 -20.40 -9.58
C ILE A 90 2.11 -20.93 -10.05
N ARG A 91 2.07 -21.77 -11.09
CA ARG A 91 3.27 -22.25 -11.77
C ARG A 91 3.53 -21.45 -13.04
N LEU A 92 4.65 -20.73 -13.08
CA LEU A 92 5.10 -20.00 -14.26
C LEU A 92 6.11 -20.84 -15.03
N LEU A 93 5.76 -21.21 -16.27
CA LEU A 93 6.66 -21.89 -17.20
C LEU A 93 7.82 -20.99 -17.65
N PRO A 94 8.93 -21.55 -18.15
CA PRO A 94 10.03 -20.78 -18.72
C PRO A 94 9.56 -19.74 -19.75
N GLY A 95 9.94 -18.49 -19.55
CA GLY A 95 9.56 -17.35 -20.39
C GLY A 95 8.16 -16.77 -20.12
N ALA A 96 7.37 -17.36 -19.22
CA ALA A 96 6.02 -16.90 -18.92
C ALA A 96 6.03 -15.64 -18.04
N GLU A 97 4.95 -14.86 -18.16
CA GLU A 97 4.67 -13.67 -17.35
C GLU A 97 3.26 -13.77 -16.77
N ALA A 98 3.12 -13.49 -15.48
CA ALA A 98 1.83 -13.26 -14.81
C ALA A 98 1.72 -11.82 -14.33
N ARG A 99 0.48 -11.34 -14.26
CA ARG A 99 0.15 -9.99 -13.81
C ARG A 99 -0.83 -10.07 -12.65
N PHE A 100 -0.64 -9.22 -11.67
CA PHE A 100 -1.49 -9.11 -10.50
C PHE A 100 -1.76 -7.63 -10.24
N THR A 101 -2.90 -7.34 -9.62
CA THR A 101 -3.19 -6.03 -9.05
C THR A 101 -3.51 -6.22 -7.58
N VAL A 102 -2.98 -5.34 -6.74
CA VAL A 102 -3.24 -5.33 -5.30
C VAL A 102 -3.47 -3.91 -4.82
N ALA A 103 -4.31 -3.71 -3.82
CA ALA A 103 -4.43 -2.42 -3.15
C ALA A 103 -3.73 -2.46 -1.78
N LEU A 104 -2.67 -1.68 -1.63
CA LEU A 104 -1.86 -1.63 -0.43
C LEU A 104 -2.46 -0.63 0.57
N PRO A 105 -2.63 -1.01 1.84
CA PRO A 105 -3.13 -0.11 2.87
C PRO A 105 -2.08 0.95 3.24
N PRO A 106 -2.39 2.25 3.14
CA PRO A 106 -1.41 3.29 3.40
C PRO A 106 -1.09 3.40 4.90
N LEU A 107 0.14 3.83 5.16
CA LEU A 107 0.47 4.60 6.35
C LEU A 107 -0.04 6.03 6.14
N LEU A 108 -0.79 6.59 7.08
CA LEU A 108 -1.31 7.95 6.97
C LEU A 108 -0.53 8.91 7.85
N ARG A 109 -0.24 10.10 7.33
CA ARG A 109 0.48 11.16 8.02
C ARG A 109 -0.31 12.46 8.02
N PHE A 110 -0.45 13.09 9.18
CA PHE A 110 -0.81 14.50 9.23
C PHE A 110 0.46 15.33 9.12
N GLU A 111 0.53 16.16 8.08
CA GLU A 111 1.69 16.98 7.75
C GLU A 111 1.29 18.46 7.68
N LEU A 112 2.13 19.33 8.21
CA LEU A 112 2.04 20.78 8.05
C LEU A 112 2.63 21.23 6.72
N GLU A 113 2.32 22.45 6.27
CA GLU A 113 2.79 22.97 4.98
C GLU A 113 4.32 23.08 4.84
N ASP A 114 5.04 23.09 5.95
CA ASP A 114 6.50 23.11 6.00
C ASP A 114 7.13 21.70 5.98
N GLY A 115 6.31 20.65 5.93
CA GLY A 115 6.73 19.25 5.94
C GLY A 115 6.84 18.62 7.33
N THR A 116 6.54 19.36 8.40
CA THR A 116 6.54 18.82 9.76
C THR A 116 5.43 17.77 9.92
N VAL A 117 5.78 16.56 10.36
CA VAL A 117 4.83 15.48 10.63
C VAL A 117 4.29 15.61 12.05
N LEU A 118 2.97 15.75 12.19
CA LEU A 118 2.31 15.86 13.49
C LEU A 118 1.97 14.50 14.09
N ALA A 119 1.55 13.56 13.26
CA ALA A 119 1.28 12.18 13.64
C ALA A 119 1.30 11.26 12.42
N GLU A 120 1.63 10.00 12.65
CA GLU A 120 1.52 8.93 11.66
C GLU A 120 0.86 7.68 12.24
N LYS A 121 0.07 6.99 11.43
CA LYS A 121 -0.60 5.76 11.86
C LYS A 121 -0.90 4.83 10.69
N GLN A 122 -0.70 3.53 10.90
CA GLN A 122 -1.22 2.51 10.01
C GLN A 122 -2.73 2.43 10.21
N LEU A 123 -3.51 2.71 9.16
CA LEU A 123 -4.96 2.78 9.27
C LEU A 123 -5.62 1.40 9.44
N PHE A 124 -4.97 0.36 8.93
CA PHE A 124 -5.48 -1.00 8.96
C PHE A 124 -4.60 -1.87 9.85
N ASN A 125 -5.24 -2.64 10.73
CA ASN A 125 -4.51 -3.58 11.58
C ASN A 125 -3.98 -4.73 10.73
N LEU A 126 -2.66 -4.75 10.49
CA LEU A 126 -1.96 -5.81 9.77
C LEU A 126 -1.07 -6.58 10.72
N SER A 127 -1.05 -7.91 10.56
CA SER A 127 -0.20 -8.77 11.39
C SER A 127 1.25 -8.73 10.89
N PRO A 128 2.24 -8.56 11.78
CA PRO A 128 3.63 -8.75 11.41
C PRO A 128 3.88 -10.21 11.03
N THR A 129 4.71 -10.44 10.01
CA THR A 129 5.06 -11.78 9.50
C THR A 129 6.49 -11.78 8.98
N TRP A 130 7.04 -12.95 8.68
CA TRP A 130 8.42 -13.11 8.24
C TRP A 130 8.48 -13.69 6.81
N PHE A 131 9.29 -13.08 5.95
CA PHE A 131 9.55 -13.57 4.59
C PHE A 131 11.03 -13.93 4.43
N GLY A 132 11.31 -15.12 3.89
CA GLY A 132 12.67 -15.66 3.79
C GLY A 132 13.06 -16.56 4.97
N ASP A 133 14.34 -16.91 5.07
CA ASP A 133 14.88 -17.74 6.16
C ASP A 133 15.11 -16.93 7.45
N LYS A 134 15.40 -17.61 8.56
CA LYS A 134 15.53 -16.98 9.89
C LYS A 134 16.69 -15.98 10.01
N GLU A 135 17.72 -16.09 9.17
CA GLU A 135 18.97 -15.32 9.30
C GLU A 135 19.03 -14.12 8.34
N SER A 136 18.40 -14.25 7.18
CA SER A 136 18.47 -13.30 6.07
C SER A 136 17.11 -12.74 5.64
N GLY A 137 16.01 -13.28 6.18
CA GLY A 137 14.66 -12.82 5.89
C GLY A 137 14.34 -11.41 6.37
N ASP A 138 13.17 -10.93 5.97
CA ASP A 138 12.66 -9.60 6.26
C ASP A 138 11.35 -9.68 7.05
N LEU A 139 11.20 -8.78 8.02
CA LEU A 139 9.96 -8.58 8.74
C LEU A 139 8.97 -7.79 7.87
N CYS A 140 7.85 -8.43 7.53
CA CYS A 140 6.81 -7.91 6.65
C CYS A 140 5.50 -7.66 7.41
N LEU A 141 4.55 -7.04 6.72
CA LEU A 141 3.13 -6.94 7.11
C LEU A 141 2.34 -7.91 6.25
N SER A 142 1.64 -8.85 6.88
CA SER A 142 0.77 -9.80 6.19
C SER A 142 -0.47 -9.09 5.71
N LEU A 143 -0.68 -9.07 4.39
CA LEU A 143 -1.96 -8.65 3.83
C LEU A 143 -2.92 -9.84 3.84
N PRO A 144 -4.12 -9.70 4.42
CA PRO A 144 -5.09 -10.79 4.48
C PRO A 144 -5.81 -10.92 3.13
N LEU A 145 -5.05 -11.06 2.04
CA LEU A 145 -5.57 -11.23 0.68
C LEU A 145 -4.87 -12.40 -0.01
N MET A 146 -5.57 -12.99 -0.96
CA MET A 146 -5.01 -13.94 -1.90
C MET A 146 -5.09 -13.36 -3.31
N LEU A 147 -3.96 -13.20 -3.97
CA LEU A 147 -3.89 -12.68 -5.34
C LEU A 147 -4.27 -13.77 -6.34
N ASP A 148 -5.09 -13.40 -7.33
CA ASP A 148 -5.33 -14.18 -8.54
C ASP A 148 -4.57 -13.54 -9.71
N PRO A 149 -3.98 -14.32 -10.64
CA PRO A 149 -3.35 -13.76 -11.82
C PRO A 149 -4.42 -13.24 -12.78
N GLN A 150 -4.15 -12.11 -13.42
CA GLN A 150 -4.96 -11.64 -14.53
C GLN A 150 -4.70 -12.50 -15.77
N CYS A 151 -5.70 -13.26 -16.19
CA CYS A 151 -5.68 -13.98 -17.47
C CYS A 151 -5.98 -13.00 -18.61
N LYS A 152 -5.16 -12.99 -19.66
CA LYS A 152 -5.44 -12.17 -20.85
C LYS A 152 -6.71 -12.65 -21.54
N GLY A 153 -7.73 -11.78 -21.62
CA GLY A 153 -8.96 -12.05 -22.36
C GLY A 153 -10.10 -12.62 -21.53
N GLU A 154 -9.90 -12.86 -20.23
CA GLU A 154 -11.04 -13.00 -19.32
C GLU A 154 -11.66 -11.61 -19.13
N VAL A 155 -12.92 -11.49 -19.54
CA VAL A 155 -13.80 -10.41 -19.08
C VAL A 155 -13.91 -10.58 -17.57
N GLU A 156 -13.79 -9.50 -16.81
CA GLU A 156 -14.12 -9.47 -15.38
C GLU A 156 -15.57 -9.95 -15.23
N THR A 157 -15.80 -11.26 -15.13
CA THR A 157 -17.07 -11.84 -14.73
C THR A 157 -17.20 -11.57 -13.25
N LEU A 158 -17.59 -10.34 -12.92
CA LEU A 158 -18.15 -9.91 -11.66
C LEU A 158 -19.53 -10.54 -11.48
N GLU A 159 -19.61 -11.87 -11.53
CA GLU A 159 -20.77 -12.59 -11.05
C GLU A 159 -20.47 -13.03 -9.62
N ALA A 160 -21.25 -12.45 -8.70
CA ALA A 160 -21.22 -12.68 -7.27
C ALA A 160 -21.13 -14.19 -6.98
N THR A 161 -19.97 -14.63 -6.49
CA THR A 161 -19.73 -16.02 -6.12
C THR A 161 -19.70 -16.12 -4.61
N ASP A 162 -20.82 -16.57 -4.05
CA ASP A 162 -21.02 -17.13 -2.70
C ASP A 162 -20.04 -16.63 -1.62
N GLY A 163 -19.96 -15.32 -1.37
CA GLY A 163 -19.51 -14.64 -0.13
C GLY A 163 -18.19 -15.06 0.54
N ASN A 164 -17.43 -15.97 -0.07
CA ASN A 164 -16.33 -16.73 0.53
C ASN A 164 -15.18 -16.92 -0.48
N THR A 165 -15.34 -16.41 -1.70
CA THR A 165 -14.31 -16.38 -2.72
C THR A 165 -13.72 -14.97 -2.80
N GLY A 166 -12.40 -14.83 -2.85
CA GLY A 166 -11.73 -13.51 -2.88
C GLY A 166 -11.99 -12.65 -4.12
N VAL A 167 -12.95 -13.00 -4.98
CA VAL A 167 -13.37 -12.21 -6.15
C VAL A 167 -14.21 -11.00 -5.71
N ASP A 168 -15.13 -11.19 -4.75
CA ASP A 168 -15.92 -10.08 -4.17
C ASP A 168 -15.03 -9.05 -3.46
N ASN A 169 -13.95 -9.50 -2.81
CA ASN A 169 -13.01 -8.59 -2.15
C ASN A 169 -12.19 -7.77 -3.14
N LEU A 170 -11.77 -8.33 -4.28
CA LEU A 170 -11.06 -7.57 -5.31
C LEU A 170 -11.94 -6.49 -5.94
N SER A 171 -13.22 -6.80 -6.19
CA SER A 171 -14.20 -5.81 -6.68
C SER A 171 -14.49 -4.70 -5.69
N ARG A 172 -14.55 -4.99 -4.39
CA ARG A 172 -14.75 -3.94 -3.36
C ARG A 172 -13.51 -3.07 -3.22
N VAL A 173 -12.35 -3.70 -3.28
CA VAL A 173 -11.05 -3.05 -3.11
C VAL A 173 -10.72 -2.14 -4.30
N SER A 174 -11.15 -2.47 -5.52
CA SER A 174 -10.95 -1.64 -6.72
C SER A 174 -11.59 -0.26 -6.61
N GLU A 175 -12.68 -0.15 -5.85
CA GLU A 175 -13.40 1.12 -5.61
C GLU A 175 -12.83 1.94 -4.44
N CYS A 176 -11.99 1.34 -3.59
CA CYS A 176 -11.39 2.01 -2.44
C CYS A 176 -10.33 3.03 -2.87
N LYS A 177 -10.59 4.32 -2.62
CA LYS A 177 -9.74 5.45 -3.04
C LYS A 177 -8.64 5.82 -2.04
N ALA A 178 -8.76 5.38 -0.80
CA ALA A 178 -7.75 5.53 0.24
C ALA A 178 -6.70 4.42 0.20
N LEU A 179 -6.91 3.33 -0.55
CA LEU A 179 -5.89 2.30 -0.77
C LEU A 179 -4.99 2.64 -1.96
N ILE A 180 -3.75 2.19 -1.91
CA ILE A 180 -2.75 2.42 -2.96
C ILE A 180 -2.74 1.23 -3.93
N HIS A 181 -3.31 1.41 -5.12
CA HIS A 181 -3.37 0.38 -6.14
C HIS A 181 -2.02 0.20 -6.82
N CYS A 182 -1.56 -1.05 -6.85
CA CYS A 182 -0.25 -1.45 -7.32
C CYS A 182 -0.38 -2.62 -8.29
N ASP A 183 0.16 -2.44 -9.49
CA ASP A 183 0.33 -3.52 -10.46
C ASP A 183 1.65 -4.25 -10.22
N ILE A 184 1.61 -5.57 -10.36
CA ILE A 184 2.77 -6.45 -10.20
C ILE A 184 2.89 -7.31 -11.45
N LYS A 185 4.08 -7.37 -12.01
CA LYS A 185 4.42 -8.28 -13.12
C LYS A 185 5.50 -9.23 -12.64
N VAL A 186 5.22 -10.54 -12.73
CA VAL A 186 6.16 -11.59 -12.37
C VAL A 186 6.53 -12.34 -13.64
N ARG A 187 7.82 -12.36 -13.97
CA ARG A 187 8.34 -13.04 -15.16
C ARG A 187 9.34 -14.12 -14.76
N ASN A 188 9.11 -15.32 -15.28
CA ASN A 188 10.07 -16.40 -15.21
C ASN A 188 11.03 -16.33 -16.40
N SER A 189 12.23 -15.81 -16.17
CA SER A 189 13.32 -15.74 -17.15
C SER A 189 14.28 -16.94 -17.06
N THR A 190 14.00 -17.94 -16.22
CA THR A 190 14.80 -19.16 -16.14
C THR A 190 14.37 -20.21 -17.16
N LYS A 191 15.10 -21.33 -17.22
CA LYS A 191 14.73 -22.53 -17.98
C LYS A 191 13.90 -23.53 -17.19
N ASN A 192 13.66 -23.27 -15.90
CA ASN A 192 12.89 -24.14 -15.01
C ASN A 192 11.53 -23.53 -14.72
N GLU A 193 10.60 -24.33 -14.19
CA GLU A 193 9.33 -23.83 -13.68
C GLU A 193 9.55 -23.01 -12.40
N LEU A 194 8.75 -21.95 -12.21
CA LEU A 194 8.72 -21.15 -10.99
C LEU A 194 7.38 -21.35 -10.29
N ASP A 195 7.40 -21.96 -9.10
CA ASP A 195 6.23 -22.10 -8.24
C ASP A 195 6.08 -20.86 -7.34
N LEU A 196 5.10 -20.02 -7.67
CA LEU A 196 4.83 -18.75 -7.00
C LEU A 196 3.74 -18.92 -5.93
N LYS A 197 4.15 -18.90 -4.66
CA LYS A 197 3.23 -19.05 -3.51
C LYS A 197 2.94 -17.74 -2.78
N ARG A 198 3.95 -16.87 -2.66
CA ARG A 198 3.88 -15.61 -1.91
C ARG A 198 4.74 -14.55 -2.58
N ILE A 199 4.34 -13.29 -2.43
CA ILE A 199 5.05 -12.13 -2.96
C ILE A 199 5.28 -11.14 -1.83
N ALA A 200 6.54 -10.72 -1.64
CA ALA A 200 6.91 -9.60 -0.79
C ALA A 200 7.09 -8.33 -1.64
N ILE A 201 6.31 -7.29 -1.35
CA ILE A 201 6.36 -6.00 -2.05
C ILE A 201 7.11 -5.01 -1.17
N PHE A 202 8.29 -4.59 -1.64
CA PHE A 202 9.07 -3.57 -0.96
C PHE A 202 8.76 -2.19 -1.56
N THR A 203 8.43 -1.24 -0.70
CA THR A 203 7.80 0.01 -1.12
C THR A 203 8.68 1.25 -0.98
N ASP A 204 9.91 1.12 -0.45
CA ASP A 204 10.77 2.26 -0.11
C ASP A 204 11.13 3.15 -1.31
N LEU A 205 11.18 2.56 -2.51
CA LEU A 205 11.54 3.25 -3.75
C LEU A 205 10.31 3.70 -4.57
N MET A 206 9.12 3.30 -4.13
CA MET A 206 7.88 3.49 -4.86
C MET A 206 7.31 4.87 -4.61
N ASN A 207 6.74 5.46 -5.64
CA ASN A 207 5.94 6.67 -5.56
C ASN A 207 4.46 6.33 -5.34
N ILE A 208 3.71 7.33 -4.87
CA ILE A 208 2.24 7.32 -4.89
C ILE A 208 1.78 8.50 -5.74
N TYR A 209 0.86 8.21 -6.66
CA TYR A 209 0.23 9.15 -7.57
C TYR A 209 -1.26 9.24 -7.28
N GLU A 210 -1.85 10.40 -7.54
CA GLU A 210 -3.30 10.61 -7.49
C GLU A 210 -3.85 10.75 -8.91
N GLN A 211 -4.90 9.98 -9.22
CA GLN A 211 -5.66 10.11 -10.45
C GLN A 211 -7.14 9.80 -10.19
N ASP A 212 -8.04 10.69 -10.61
CA ASP A 212 -9.49 10.50 -10.50
C ASP A 212 -9.96 10.14 -9.06
N GLY A 213 -9.20 10.64 -8.07
CA GLY A 213 -9.39 10.37 -6.65
C GLY A 213 -8.73 9.08 -6.14
N LEU A 214 -8.34 8.14 -7.01
CA LEU A 214 -7.62 6.92 -6.66
C LEU A 214 -6.14 7.20 -6.38
N LEU A 215 -5.57 6.42 -5.47
CA LEU A 215 -4.13 6.36 -5.24
C LEU A 215 -3.53 5.21 -6.02
N LEU A 216 -2.52 5.50 -6.82
CA LEU A 216 -1.84 4.52 -7.68
C LEU A 216 -0.36 4.51 -7.33
N SER A 217 0.31 3.38 -7.46
CA SER A 217 1.76 3.29 -7.31
C SER A 217 2.47 3.01 -8.62
N ASP A 218 3.79 3.03 -8.56
CA ASP A 218 4.63 2.43 -9.60
C ASP A 218 4.27 0.94 -9.81
N THR A 219 4.57 0.41 -11.00
CA THR A 219 4.46 -1.03 -11.28
C THR A 219 5.67 -1.76 -10.68
N VAL A 220 5.41 -2.86 -9.96
CA VAL A 220 6.45 -3.74 -9.42
C VAL A 220 6.79 -4.81 -10.45
N LEU A 221 8.05 -4.89 -10.83
CA LEU A 221 8.55 -5.91 -11.76
C LEU A 221 9.39 -6.92 -10.97
N ILE A 222 9.05 -8.20 -11.09
CA ILE A 222 9.74 -9.31 -10.42
C ILE A 222 10.25 -10.26 -11.50
N ASP A 223 11.56 -10.37 -11.64
CA ASP A 223 12.23 -11.26 -12.59
C ASP A 223 13.04 -12.32 -11.86
N THR A 224 13.04 -13.55 -12.35
CA THR A 224 13.99 -14.57 -11.86
C THR A 224 15.42 -14.24 -12.28
N THR A 225 16.40 -14.48 -11.40
CA THR A 225 17.82 -14.36 -11.70
C THR A 225 18.39 -15.68 -12.25
N ALA A 226 19.55 -15.61 -12.91
CA ALA A 226 20.24 -16.80 -13.42
C ALA A 226 20.64 -17.80 -12.31
N GLU A 227 20.77 -17.32 -11.08
CA GLU A 227 21.08 -18.11 -9.88
C GLU A 227 19.84 -18.69 -9.20
N GLY A 228 18.64 -18.50 -9.76
CA GLY A 228 17.38 -19.02 -9.20
C GLY A 228 16.73 -18.15 -8.12
N GLY A 229 17.27 -16.95 -7.86
CA GLY A 229 16.60 -15.93 -7.03
C GLY A 229 15.53 -15.17 -7.81
N LEU A 230 14.87 -14.21 -7.16
CA LEU A 230 14.11 -13.15 -7.84
C LEU A 230 14.74 -11.79 -7.58
N ARG A 231 14.53 -10.89 -8.53
CA ARG A 231 14.94 -9.50 -8.48
C ARG A 231 13.70 -8.65 -8.63
N MET A 232 13.48 -7.76 -7.68
CA MET A 232 12.41 -6.77 -7.77
C MET A 232 12.97 -5.44 -8.29
N SER A 233 12.23 -4.80 -9.18
CA SER A 233 12.47 -3.43 -9.63
C SER A 233 11.14 -2.67 -9.72
N VAL A 234 11.24 -1.35 -9.84
CA VAL A 234 10.09 -0.44 -9.83
C VAL A 234 10.08 0.31 -11.16
N ASP A 235 8.95 0.25 -11.86
CA ASP A 235 8.72 0.96 -13.12
C ASP A 235 7.64 2.03 -12.95
N GLU A 236 8.01 3.29 -13.16
CA GLU A 236 7.04 4.40 -13.15
C GLU A 236 6.06 4.32 -14.32
N GLY A 237 6.41 3.61 -15.39
CA GLY A 237 5.56 3.33 -16.55
C GLY A 237 4.75 4.55 -17.01
N SER A 238 3.43 4.37 -17.06
CA SER A 238 2.43 5.36 -17.50
C SER A 238 2.07 6.42 -16.46
N HIS A 239 2.70 6.41 -15.27
CA HIS A 239 2.34 7.28 -14.14
C HIS A 239 3.18 8.55 -14.06
N ARG A 240 4.23 8.69 -14.88
CA ARG A 240 5.18 9.82 -14.83
C ARG A 240 4.56 11.21 -14.88
N ASN A 241 3.48 11.36 -15.64
CA ASN A 241 2.80 12.66 -15.82
C ASN A 241 1.68 12.91 -14.80
N ARG A 242 1.45 11.98 -13.85
CA ARG A 242 0.39 12.07 -12.85
C ARG A 242 0.86 12.87 -11.65
N LYS A 243 -0.10 13.45 -10.92
CA LYS A 243 0.18 14.23 -9.71
C LYS A 243 0.77 13.30 -8.64
N LYS A 244 2.03 13.52 -8.29
CA LYS A 244 2.72 12.77 -7.24
C LYS A 244 2.30 13.28 -5.86
N VAL A 245 1.77 12.39 -5.01
CA VAL A 245 1.41 12.70 -3.62
C VAL A 245 2.44 12.19 -2.61
N HIS A 246 3.25 11.20 -3.00
CA HIS A 246 4.39 10.71 -2.25
C HIS A 246 5.54 10.37 -3.21
N ALA A 247 6.77 10.73 -2.85
CA ALA A 247 7.97 10.37 -3.59
C ALA A 247 8.79 9.34 -2.82
N GLY A 248 9.09 8.22 -3.48
CA GLY A 248 9.96 7.18 -2.93
C GLY A 248 11.39 7.68 -2.78
N ASN A 249 12.12 7.12 -1.81
CA ASN A 249 13.50 7.52 -1.53
C ASN A 249 14.47 6.87 -2.52
N ARG A 250 14.73 7.53 -3.65
CA ARG A 250 15.59 7.02 -4.73
C ARG A 250 17.06 7.47 -4.66
N SER A 251 17.46 8.19 -3.61
CA SER A 251 18.87 8.50 -3.41
C SER A 251 19.65 7.21 -3.14
N GLY A 252 20.72 6.94 -3.91
CA GLY A 252 21.54 5.73 -3.72
C GLY A 252 21.04 4.47 -4.43
N LEU A 253 20.43 4.61 -5.62
CA LEU A 253 19.95 3.52 -6.49
C LEU A 253 20.92 2.32 -6.63
N SER A 254 22.24 2.56 -6.54
CA SER A 254 23.26 1.51 -6.58
C SER A 254 23.38 0.68 -5.29
N GLU A 255 23.10 1.22 -4.11
CA GLU A 255 23.24 0.49 -2.83
C GLU A 255 21.98 -0.27 -2.43
N LEU A 256 20.78 0.28 -2.71
CA LEU A 256 19.49 -0.31 -2.29
C LEU A 256 19.08 -1.53 -3.14
N LEU A 257 19.37 -1.52 -4.44
CA LEU A 257 19.12 -2.65 -5.34
C LEU A 257 20.09 -3.83 -5.07
N VAL A 258 21.34 -3.53 -4.66
CA VAL A 258 22.36 -4.54 -4.36
C VAL A 258 22.11 -5.20 -2.99
N ARG A 259 21.76 -4.41 -1.95
CA ARG A 259 21.53 -4.96 -0.59
C ARG A 259 20.33 -5.90 -0.49
N ARG A 260 19.26 -5.69 -1.27
CA ARG A 260 18.09 -6.57 -1.27
C ARG A 260 18.14 -7.69 -2.31
N GLY A 261 18.79 -7.46 -3.45
CA GLY A 261 19.04 -8.51 -4.45
C GLY A 261 19.85 -9.68 -3.90
N MET A 262 20.79 -9.44 -2.98
CA MET A 262 21.56 -10.51 -2.33
C MET A 262 20.78 -11.31 -1.27
N LYS A 263 19.79 -10.70 -0.60
CA LYS A 263 18.96 -11.36 0.43
C LYS A 263 17.81 -12.19 -0.15
N PHE A 264 17.46 -11.96 -1.40
CA PHE A 264 16.40 -12.69 -2.10
C PHE A 264 16.81 -14.14 -2.50
N LEU A 265 18.13 -14.43 -2.52
CA LEU A 265 18.73 -15.53 -3.27
C LEU A 265 18.46 -16.99 -2.80
N LYS A 266 17.62 -17.25 -1.80
CA LYS A 266 17.51 -18.63 -1.28
C LYS A 266 16.14 -19.30 -1.18
N VAL A 267 15.01 -18.60 -1.17
CA VAL A 267 13.81 -19.19 -0.53
C VAL A 267 12.51 -19.02 -1.31
N ILE A 268 12.45 -19.57 -2.53
CA ILE A 268 11.15 -19.89 -3.17
C ILE A 268 11.11 -21.33 -3.72
N THR A 269 12.25 -21.95 -4.03
CA THR A 269 12.30 -23.41 -4.20
C THR A 269 12.58 -24.03 -2.83
N GLY A 270 11.63 -24.78 -2.26
CA GLY A 270 11.81 -25.43 -0.96
C GLY A 270 12.96 -26.45 -0.95
N MET A 271 14.19 -25.97 -0.75
CA MET A 271 15.36 -26.70 -0.32
C MET A 271 15.97 -26.02 0.90
#